data_AF-A0A834CDU9-F1
#
_entry.id   AF-A0A834CDU9-F1
#
_cell.length_a   1.000
_cell.length_b   1.000
_cell.length_c   1.000
_cell.angle_alpha   90.00
_cell.angle_beta   90.00
_cell.angle_gamma   90.00
#
_symmetry.space_group_name_H-M   'P 1'
#
loop_
_entity.id
_entity.type
_entity.pdbx_description
1 polymer ?
#
loop_
_entity_poly.entity_id
_entity_poly.type
_entity_poly.pdbx_seq_one_letter_code
_entity_poly.pdbx_strand_id
1 'polypeptide(L)'
;MHRENVNNMPESSRETESEAAAVDRRQTVNGNKSSHNIVSLISKIADENISLVRNISTCLAVAGVIVIARSIKLLTKFQAAREIPARFIERNVSLRGKVHSITEKGIEVEHVPIYLPVLSKLLSKHRDVSTSTMLVHLAGVELTPEGQTWLQNTLAPAQVVWLKLISREDNALHCLVSHSRQGSMWGHCMNEEVLKLGLARTAPIVGVLPDTPLYWRLHKRLHKAELKAEKKGRGFWREESLWERTSKAVRDSSIIRLMKTIFKRS
;
A
#
# COMPACT_ATOMS: atom_id res chain seq x y z
N MET A 1 27.02 -23.57 114.25
CA MET A 1 26.57 -22.85 113.04
C MET A 1 25.17 -23.36 112.72
N HIS A 2 24.11 -22.68 113.19
CA HIS A 2 23.35 -21.68 112.41
C HIS A 2 22.87 -22.25 111.05
N ARG A 3 21.57 -22.31 110.71
CA ARG A 3 20.34 -21.83 111.36
C ARG A 3 19.14 -22.47 110.63
N GLU A 4 18.11 -22.76 111.42
CA GLU A 4 16.67 -22.54 111.20
C GLU A 4 16.04 -22.86 109.83
N ASN A 5 15.09 -23.79 109.86
CA ASN A 5 14.05 -23.95 108.86
C ASN A 5 12.71 -23.91 109.62
N VAL A 6 11.89 -22.88 109.42
CA VAL A 6 10.54 -22.82 109.99
C VAL A 6 9.56 -22.05 109.08
N ASN A 7 8.37 -22.64 108.95
CA ASN A 7 7.03 -22.07 108.70
C ASN A 7 6.50 -21.84 107.28
N ASN A 8 5.57 -22.72 106.89
CA ASN A 8 4.11 -22.52 106.66
C ASN A 8 3.56 -21.15 106.17
N MET A 9 2.91 -21.20 104.98
CA MET A 9 1.57 -20.72 104.47
C MET A 9 0.74 -19.67 105.27
N PRO A 10 -0.23 -18.85 104.72
CA PRO A 10 -1.13 -19.06 103.55
C PRO A 10 -1.62 -17.82 102.72
N GLU A 11 -2.49 -18.06 101.69
CA GLU A 11 -3.59 -17.21 101.09
C GLU A 11 -3.29 -15.77 100.57
N SER A 12 -3.96 -15.08 99.61
CA SER A 12 -5.14 -15.22 98.74
C SER A 12 -5.22 -13.95 97.84
N SER A 13 -5.83 -14.06 96.63
CA SER A 13 -6.56 -13.02 95.84
C SER A 13 -5.86 -12.03 94.87
N ARG A 14 -6.29 -12.15 93.59
CA ARG A 14 -6.58 -11.12 92.52
C ARG A 14 -5.42 -10.22 92.06
N GLU A 15 -5.19 -9.97 90.77
CA GLU A 15 -6.10 -9.38 89.77
C GLU A 15 -5.78 -9.81 88.32
N THR A 16 -6.84 -9.81 87.52
CA THR A 16 -6.96 -9.97 86.07
C THR A 16 -6.27 -8.86 85.28
N GLU A 17 -5.44 -9.22 84.30
CA GLU A 17 -5.31 -8.55 82.98
C GLU A 17 -4.20 -9.24 82.16
N SER A 18 -4.58 -10.03 81.14
CA SER A 18 -3.83 -10.23 79.88
C SER A 18 -4.37 -11.46 79.11
N GLU A 19 -5.61 -11.39 78.64
CA GLU A 19 -6.13 -12.35 77.64
C GLU A 19 -6.66 -11.68 76.36
N ALA A 20 -6.56 -10.35 76.25
CA ALA A 20 -6.97 -9.62 75.04
C ALA A 20 -5.86 -9.50 73.96
N ALA A 21 -4.60 -9.84 74.28
CA ALA A 21 -3.47 -9.66 73.34
C ALA A 21 -3.15 -10.89 72.47
N ALA A 22 -3.81 -12.04 72.70
CA ALA A 22 -3.49 -13.30 72.00
C ALA A 22 -4.45 -13.65 70.85
N VAL A 23 -5.57 -12.94 70.69
CA VAL A 23 -6.58 -13.27 69.68
C VAL A 23 -6.43 -12.46 68.38
N ASP A 24 -5.81 -11.28 68.42
CA ASP A 24 -5.63 -10.43 67.22
C ASP A 24 -4.37 -10.78 66.39
N ARG A 25 -3.53 -11.73 66.86
CA ARG A 25 -2.32 -12.17 66.16
C ARG A 25 -2.45 -13.49 65.40
N ARG A 26 -3.65 -14.07 65.33
CA ARG A 26 -3.90 -15.34 64.62
C ARG A 26 -4.78 -15.21 63.37
N GLN A 27 -5.15 -13.99 62.97
CA GLN A 27 -5.97 -13.75 61.78
C GLN A 27 -5.26 -12.94 60.68
N THR A 28 -3.94 -13.09 60.53
CA THR A 28 -3.20 -12.49 59.39
C THR A 28 -2.10 -13.42 58.84
N VAL A 29 -2.31 -14.74 58.80
CA VAL A 29 -1.30 -15.68 58.26
C VAL A 29 -1.83 -16.64 57.18
N ASN A 30 -3.13 -16.69 56.90
CA ASN A 30 -3.68 -17.63 55.91
C ASN A 30 -4.15 -17.01 54.58
N GLY A 31 -3.96 -15.71 54.35
CA GLY A 31 -4.33 -15.05 53.09
C GLY A 31 -3.22 -14.92 52.04
N ASN A 32 -1.94 -15.13 52.39
CA ASN A 32 -0.83 -14.61 51.58
C ASN A 32 0.21 -15.65 51.09
N LYS A 33 -0.04 -16.96 51.24
CA LYS A 33 0.90 -18.01 50.78
C LYS A 33 0.66 -18.47 49.33
N SER A 34 -0.52 -18.24 48.77
CA SER A 34 -0.83 -18.62 47.38
C SER A 34 -0.31 -17.60 46.36
N SER A 35 -0.41 -16.30 46.68
CA SER A 35 0.07 -15.19 45.86
C SER A 35 1.60 -15.19 45.71
N HIS A 36 2.35 -15.39 46.81
CA HIS A 36 3.80 -15.45 46.77
C HIS A 36 4.34 -16.64 45.95
N ASN A 37 3.65 -17.78 45.95
CA ASN A 37 4.09 -18.96 45.19
C ASN A 37 3.87 -18.79 43.68
N ILE A 38 2.76 -18.21 43.26
CA ILE A 38 2.50 -17.96 41.82
C ILE A 38 3.42 -16.87 41.29
N VAL A 39 3.57 -15.76 42.03
CA VAL A 39 4.45 -14.67 41.62
C VAL A 39 5.91 -15.09 41.62
N SER A 40 6.36 -15.89 42.60
CA SER A 40 7.74 -16.40 42.62
C SER A 40 8.00 -17.49 41.56
N LEU A 41 7.01 -18.34 41.24
CA LEU A 41 7.10 -19.27 40.10
C LEU A 41 7.19 -18.52 38.77
N ILE A 42 6.37 -17.49 38.57
CA ILE A 42 6.43 -16.63 37.39
C ILE A 42 7.76 -15.88 37.34
N SER A 43 8.25 -15.37 38.47
CA SER A 43 9.53 -14.66 38.56
C SER A 43 10.71 -15.60 38.28
N LYS A 44 10.68 -16.84 38.77
CA LYS A 44 11.73 -17.84 38.57
C LYS A 44 11.75 -18.36 37.12
N ILE A 45 10.58 -18.57 36.54
CA ILE A 45 10.42 -18.88 35.11
C ILE A 45 10.88 -17.69 34.25
N ALA A 46 10.56 -16.45 34.65
CA ALA A 46 10.99 -15.26 33.94
C ALA A 46 12.52 -15.07 33.98
N ASP A 47 13.17 -15.31 35.12
CA ASP A 47 14.62 -15.18 35.30
C ASP A 47 15.41 -16.31 34.62
N GLU A 48 14.99 -17.57 34.75
CA GLU A 48 15.66 -18.72 34.10
C GLU A 48 15.46 -18.73 32.58
N ASN A 49 14.42 -18.06 32.08
CA ASN A 49 14.01 -18.17 30.69
C ASN A 49 13.71 -16.81 30.04
N ILE A 50 14.50 -15.77 30.35
CA ILE A 50 14.43 -14.46 29.66
C ILE A 50 14.43 -14.65 28.12
N SER A 51 15.24 -15.60 27.63
CA SER A 51 15.27 -15.99 26.21
C SER A 51 13.96 -16.61 25.71
N LEU A 52 13.27 -17.40 26.53
CA LEU A 52 12.03 -18.08 26.18
C LEU A 52 10.83 -17.11 26.22
N VAL A 53 10.78 -16.20 27.20
CA VAL A 53 9.79 -15.11 27.24
C VAL A 53 9.96 -14.19 26.03
N ARG A 54 11.21 -13.84 25.69
CA ARG A 54 11.54 -13.07 24.49
C ARG A 54 11.13 -13.80 23.21
N ASN A 55 11.34 -15.12 23.13
CA ASN A 55 10.93 -15.93 21.98
C ASN A 55 9.40 -16.01 21.85
N ILE A 56 8.66 -16.22 22.95
CA ILE A 56 7.19 -16.25 22.96
C ILE A 56 6.62 -14.89 22.52
N SER A 57 7.13 -13.80 23.09
CA SER A 57 6.74 -12.44 22.72
C SER A 57 7.01 -12.16 21.24
N THR A 58 8.17 -12.58 20.74
CA THR A 58 8.53 -12.47 19.31
C THR A 58 7.60 -13.29 18.43
N CYS A 59 7.29 -14.54 18.81
CA CYS A 59 6.34 -15.39 18.09
C CYS A 59 4.94 -14.77 18.03
N LEU A 60 4.45 -14.21 19.14
CA LEU A 60 3.14 -13.56 19.20
C LEU A 60 3.12 -12.28 18.34
N ALA A 61 4.18 -11.48 18.38
CA ALA A 61 4.32 -10.29 17.53
C ALA A 61 4.31 -10.66 16.03
N VAL A 62 5.09 -11.69 15.64
CA VAL A 62 5.11 -12.19 14.26
C VAL A 62 3.73 -12.75 13.85
N ALA A 63 3.07 -13.50 14.72
CA ALA A 63 1.73 -14.01 14.47
C ALA A 63 0.70 -12.87 14.27
N GLY A 64 0.76 -11.83 15.11
CA GLY A 64 -0.06 -10.63 14.96
C GLY A 64 0.15 -9.94 13.61
N VAL A 65 1.40 -9.76 13.18
CA VAL A 65 1.73 -9.19 11.86
C VAL A 65 1.18 -10.06 10.73
N ILE A 66 1.28 -11.40 10.83
CA ILE A 66 0.73 -12.33 9.83
C ILE A 66 -0.79 -12.20 9.73
N VAL A 67 -1.50 -12.18 10.87
CA VAL A 67 -2.97 -12.08 10.91
C VAL A 67 -3.43 -10.76 10.29
N ILE A 68 -2.77 -9.65 10.63
CA ILE A 68 -3.04 -8.35 10.02
C ILE A 68 -2.75 -8.41 8.51
N ALA A 69 -1.55 -8.84 8.10
CA ALA A 69 -1.18 -8.89 6.69
C ALA A 69 -2.14 -9.75 5.84
N ARG A 70 -2.68 -10.83 6.41
CA ARG A 70 -3.74 -11.66 5.80
C ARG A 70 -5.09 -10.95 5.75
N SER A 71 -5.51 -10.27 6.82
CA SER A 71 -6.81 -9.60 6.88
C SER A 71 -6.94 -8.44 5.88
N ILE A 72 -5.85 -7.72 5.64
CA ILE A 72 -5.75 -6.68 4.61
C ILE A 72 -5.30 -7.22 3.24
N LYS A 73 -5.25 -8.54 3.04
CA LYS A 73 -4.95 -9.17 1.73
C LYS A 73 -3.65 -8.67 1.08
N LEU A 74 -2.68 -8.18 1.87
CA LEU A 74 -1.40 -7.70 1.33
C LEU A 74 -0.57 -8.80 0.68
N LEU A 75 -0.77 -10.02 1.17
CA LEU A 75 -0.04 -11.21 0.77
C LEU A 75 -0.75 -11.99 -0.34
N THR A 76 -1.99 -11.64 -0.71
CA THR A 76 -2.74 -12.36 -1.76
C THR A 76 -2.39 -11.82 -3.14
N LYS A 77 -2.10 -12.73 -4.07
CA LYS A 77 -1.98 -12.38 -5.49
C LYS A 77 -3.38 -12.42 -6.09
N PHE A 78 -3.85 -11.31 -6.66
CA PHE A 78 -5.10 -11.27 -7.42
C PHE A 78 -4.83 -11.74 -8.85
N GLN A 79 -5.59 -12.73 -9.29
CA GLN A 79 -5.49 -13.30 -10.63
C GLN A 79 -6.48 -12.67 -11.61
N ALA A 80 -7.64 -12.24 -11.10
CA ALA A 80 -8.69 -11.61 -11.87
C ALA A 80 -9.20 -10.32 -11.21
N ALA A 81 -9.73 -9.39 -12.01
CA ALA A 81 -10.29 -8.13 -11.53
C ALA A 81 -11.45 -8.34 -10.53
N ARG A 82 -12.18 -9.45 -10.67
CA ARG A 82 -13.29 -9.85 -9.80
C ARG A 82 -12.87 -10.23 -8.39
N GLU A 83 -11.66 -10.77 -8.23
CA GLU A 83 -11.13 -11.17 -6.92
C GLU A 83 -10.78 -9.98 -6.02
N ILE A 84 -10.61 -8.81 -6.64
CA ILE A 84 -10.32 -7.57 -5.92
C ILE A 84 -11.58 -7.17 -5.13
N PRO A 85 -11.46 -7.00 -3.80
CA PRO A 85 -12.59 -6.59 -2.96
C PRO A 85 -13.11 -5.19 -3.34
N ALA A 86 -14.43 -4.98 -3.31
CA ALA A 86 -15.03 -3.66 -3.57
C ALA A 86 -14.47 -2.54 -2.68
N ARG A 87 -14.23 -2.85 -1.39
CA ARG A 87 -13.61 -1.93 -0.42
C ARG A 87 -12.24 -1.38 -0.85
N PHE A 88 -11.50 -2.08 -1.73
CA PHE A 88 -10.22 -1.59 -2.26
C PHE A 88 -10.42 -0.50 -3.31
N ILE A 89 -11.48 -0.65 -4.12
CA ILE A 89 -11.86 0.30 -5.16
C ILE A 89 -12.44 1.56 -4.50
N GLU A 90 -13.36 1.39 -3.54
CA GLU A 90 -13.97 2.49 -2.78
C GLU A 90 -12.93 3.35 -2.04
N ARG A 91 -11.88 2.72 -1.50
CA ARG A 91 -10.79 3.41 -0.79
C ARG A 91 -9.65 3.86 -1.71
N ASN A 92 -9.77 3.64 -3.02
CA ASN A 92 -8.75 3.93 -4.02
C ASN A 92 -7.36 3.43 -3.65
N VAL A 93 -7.28 2.16 -3.22
CA VAL A 93 -6.04 1.52 -2.82
C VAL A 93 -5.12 1.39 -4.04
N SER A 94 -3.82 1.64 -3.82
CA SER A 94 -2.80 1.40 -4.83
C SER A 94 -2.27 -0.03 -4.74
N LEU A 95 -2.36 -0.76 -5.83
CA LEU A 95 -1.78 -2.10 -5.98
C LEU A 95 -0.49 -2.02 -6.81
N ARG A 96 0.40 -3.00 -6.64
CA ARG A 96 1.55 -3.17 -7.53
C ARG A 96 1.20 -4.17 -8.61
N GLY A 97 1.59 -3.87 -9.84
CA GLY A 97 1.40 -4.73 -10.98
C GLY A 97 2.64 -4.78 -11.85
N LYS A 98 2.92 -5.93 -12.44
CA LYS A 98 3.97 -6.15 -13.43
C LYS A 98 3.33 -6.17 -14.80
N VAL A 99 3.72 -5.25 -15.67
CA VAL A 99 3.20 -5.18 -17.04
C VAL A 99 3.64 -6.42 -17.80
N HIS A 100 2.69 -7.10 -18.44
CA HIS A 100 2.96 -8.26 -19.28
C HIS A 100 3.00 -7.86 -20.75
N SER A 101 1.87 -7.34 -21.25
CA SER A 101 1.72 -6.90 -22.63
C SER A 101 0.77 -5.68 -22.69
N ILE A 102 0.79 -4.95 -23.80
CA ILE A 102 -0.19 -3.89 -24.08
C ILE A 102 -0.95 -4.30 -25.32
N THR A 103 -2.22 -4.62 -25.11
CA THR A 103 -3.17 -5.02 -26.15
C THR A 103 -3.98 -3.81 -26.63
N GLU A 104 -4.70 -3.97 -27.74
CA GLU A 104 -5.64 -2.95 -28.23
C GLU A 104 -6.73 -2.60 -27.21
N LYS A 105 -7.10 -3.57 -26.37
CA LYS A 105 -8.11 -3.39 -25.33
C LYS A 105 -7.53 -2.60 -24.15
N GLY A 106 -6.26 -2.79 -23.84
CA GLY A 106 -5.60 -2.11 -22.71
C GLY A 106 -4.33 -2.80 -22.24
N ILE A 107 -3.93 -2.47 -21.01
CA ILE A 107 -2.68 -2.96 -20.42
C ILE A 107 -2.95 -4.27 -19.69
N GLU A 108 -2.27 -5.35 -20.08
CA GLU A 108 -2.30 -6.60 -19.34
C GLU A 108 -1.28 -6.55 -18.22
N VAL A 109 -1.76 -6.72 -16.98
CA VAL A 109 -0.94 -6.59 -15.79
C VAL A 109 -1.11 -7.79 -14.89
N GLU A 110 0.02 -8.36 -14.47
CA GLU A 110 0.08 -9.37 -13.42
C GLU A 110 0.20 -8.67 -12.06
N HIS A 111 -0.70 -8.96 -11.11
CA HIS A 111 -0.58 -8.36 -9.78
C HIS A 111 0.62 -8.91 -9.00
N VAL A 112 1.37 -8.00 -8.39
CA VAL A 112 2.52 -8.31 -7.52
C VAL A 112 2.14 -8.01 -6.07
N PRO A 113 1.96 -9.03 -5.21
CA PRO A 113 1.63 -8.80 -3.81
C PRO A 113 2.74 -8.05 -3.07
N ILE A 114 2.41 -7.41 -1.95
CA ILE A 114 3.41 -6.70 -1.16
C ILE A 114 4.20 -7.71 -0.31
N TYR A 115 5.44 -7.97 -0.70
CA TYR A 115 6.32 -8.90 -0.01
C TYR A 115 6.70 -8.40 1.39
N LEU A 116 6.40 -9.22 2.41
CA LEU A 116 6.99 -9.11 3.74
C LEU A 116 8.27 -9.97 3.78
N PRO A 117 9.45 -9.38 4.06
CA PRO A 117 10.76 -10.01 3.83
C PRO A 117 11.00 -11.31 4.59
N VAL A 118 10.36 -11.50 5.75
CA VAL A 118 10.53 -12.69 6.60
C VAL A 118 9.57 -13.83 6.22
N LEU A 119 8.40 -13.51 5.67
CA LEU A 119 7.30 -14.46 5.46
C LEU A 119 7.16 -14.88 3.99
N SER A 120 7.85 -14.18 3.09
CA SER A 120 7.79 -14.38 1.64
C SER A 120 8.25 -15.78 1.22
N LYS A 121 9.36 -16.28 1.77
CA LYS A 121 9.94 -17.60 1.40
C LYS A 121 9.02 -18.78 1.74
N LEU A 122 8.29 -18.69 2.85
CA LEU A 122 7.37 -19.75 3.27
C LEU A 122 6.07 -19.73 2.44
N LEU A 123 5.63 -18.52 2.03
CA LEU A 123 4.40 -18.33 1.27
C LEU A 123 4.58 -18.43 -0.26
N SER A 124 5.82 -18.32 -0.76
CA SER A 124 6.13 -18.42 -2.20
C SER A 124 6.27 -19.87 -2.68
N LYS A 125 6.59 -20.81 -1.79
CA LYS A 125 6.88 -22.23 -2.14
C LYS A 125 5.69 -22.97 -2.77
N HIS A 126 4.47 -22.44 -2.65
CA HIS A 126 3.24 -23.05 -3.16
C HIS A 126 2.57 -22.26 -4.29
N ARG A 127 3.21 -21.22 -4.82
CA ARG A 127 2.63 -20.35 -5.86
C ARG A 127 3.30 -20.60 -7.20
N ASP A 128 3.11 -21.80 -7.70
CA ASP A 128 3.56 -22.19 -9.03
C ASP A 128 2.36 -22.25 -9.99
N VAL A 129 2.58 -21.75 -11.21
CA VAL A 129 1.82 -22.06 -12.43
C VAL A 129 0.39 -21.50 -12.60
N SER A 130 0.23 -20.18 -12.52
CA SER A 130 -0.66 -19.48 -13.47
C SER A 130 -0.25 -18.02 -13.63
N THR A 131 0.22 -17.64 -14.82
CA THR A 131 0.41 -16.25 -15.24
C THR A 131 -0.93 -15.66 -15.64
N SER A 132 -1.85 -15.58 -14.68
CA SER A 132 -3.13 -14.90 -14.87
C SER A 132 -2.88 -13.39 -14.96
N THR A 133 -3.16 -12.80 -16.11
CA THR A 133 -3.10 -11.36 -16.33
C THR A 133 -4.48 -10.74 -16.13
N MET A 134 -4.51 -9.51 -15.66
CA MET A 134 -5.72 -8.70 -15.55
C MET A 134 -5.65 -7.54 -16.53
N LEU A 135 -6.79 -7.24 -17.16
CA LEU A 135 -6.89 -6.12 -18.07
C LEU A 135 -7.07 -4.81 -17.29
N VAL A 136 -6.22 -3.82 -17.61
CA VAL A 136 -6.23 -2.50 -16.99
C VAL A 136 -6.42 -1.43 -18.05
N HIS A 137 -7.43 -0.60 -17.85
CA HIS A 137 -7.70 0.60 -18.64
C HIS A 137 -7.24 1.85 -17.88
N LEU A 138 -6.76 2.85 -18.63
CA LEU A 138 -6.44 4.16 -18.08
C LEU A 138 -7.74 4.89 -17.75
N ALA A 139 -8.03 5.08 -16.46
CA ALA A 139 -9.23 5.77 -16.02
C ALA A 139 -9.30 7.22 -16.57
N GLY A 140 -10.45 7.57 -17.15
CA GLY A 140 -10.75 8.92 -17.65
C GLY A 140 -9.97 9.35 -18.89
N VAL A 141 -9.37 8.40 -19.61
CA VAL A 141 -8.52 8.67 -20.78
C VAL A 141 -8.93 7.75 -21.92
N GLU A 142 -9.19 8.34 -23.08
CA GLU A 142 -9.39 7.64 -24.35
C GLU A 142 -8.13 7.76 -25.21
N LEU A 143 -7.47 6.63 -25.44
CA LEU A 143 -6.20 6.58 -26.17
C LEU A 143 -6.42 6.71 -27.67
N THR A 144 -5.63 7.55 -28.34
CA THR A 144 -5.51 7.50 -29.81
C THR A 144 -4.62 6.32 -30.21
N PRO A 145 -4.64 5.88 -31.49
CA PRO A 145 -3.72 4.83 -31.96
C PRO A 145 -2.24 5.19 -31.74
N GLU A 146 -1.88 6.46 -31.94
CA GLU A 146 -0.53 6.96 -31.63
C GLU A 146 -0.19 6.85 -30.13
N GLY A 147 -1.17 7.11 -29.26
CA GLY A 147 -1.04 6.95 -27.82
C GLY A 147 -0.84 5.50 -27.39
N GLN A 148 -1.47 4.53 -28.07
CA GLN A 148 -1.25 3.11 -27.82
C GLN A 148 0.18 2.69 -28.16
N THR A 149 0.68 3.09 -29.34
CA THR A 149 2.07 2.84 -29.76
C THR A 149 3.06 3.51 -28.81
N TRP A 150 2.78 4.75 -28.38
CA TRP A 150 3.61 5.43 -27.40
C TRP A 150 3.65 4.70 -26.05
N LEU A 151 2.51 4.16 -25.61
CA LEU A 151 2.40 3.40 -24.37
C LEU A 151 3.23 2.11 -24.45
N GLN A 152 3.17 1.40 -25.57
CA GLN A 152 3.99 0.21 -25.86
C GLN A 152 5.49 0.51 -25.82
N ASN A 153 5.91 1.66 -26.35
CA ASN A 153 7.31 2.07 -26.32
C ASN A 153 7.78 2.58 -24.95
N THR A 154 6.86 3.12 -24.13
CA THR A 154 7.18 3.72 -22.84
C THR A 154 7.21 2.70 -21.71
N LEU A 155 6.32 1.71 -21.73
CA LEU A 155 6.27 0.64 -20.74
C LEU A 155 7.07 -0.56 -21.22
N ALA A 156 8.19 -0.83 -20.55
CA ALA A 156 8.92 -2.05 -20.81
C ALA A 156 8.11 -3.27 -20.36
N PRO A 157 8.16 -4.39 -21.10
CA PRO A 157 7.63 -5.65 -20.60
C PRO A 157 8.31 -5.99 -19.27
N ALA A 158 7.56 -6.55 -18.34
CA ALA A 158 7.99 -6.85 -16.97
C ALA A 158 8.26 -5.63 -16.05
N GLN A 159 7.97 -4.40 -16.49
CA GLN A 159 8.07 -3.21 -15.63
C GLN A 159 7.02 -3.24 -14.51
N VAL A 160 7.44 -2.90 -13.29
CA VAL A 160 6.52 -2.77 -12.15
C VAL A 160 5.92 -1.37 -12.13
N VAL A 161 4.58 -1.32 -12.13
CA VAL A 161 3.77 -0.11 -12.06
C VAL A 161 2.86 -0.14 -10.84
N TRP A 162 2.49 1.05 -10.38
CA TRP A 162 1.47 1.25 -9.37
C TRP A 162 0.13 1.47 -10.05
N LEU A 163 -0.86 0.69 -9.63
CA LEU A 163 -2.24 0.72 -10.11
C LEU A 163 -3.11 1.28 -9.00
N LYS A 164 -3.46 2.57 -9.07
CA LYS A 164 -4.44 3.13 -8.16
C LYS A 164 -5.83 2.81 -8.67
N LEU A 165 -6.54 1.96 -7.92
CA LEU A 165 -7.88 1.48 -8.29
C LEU A 165 -8.89 2.62 -8.24
N ILE A 166 -9.61 2.85 -9.33
CA ILE A 166 -10.67 3.88 -9.40
C ILE A 166 -12.04 3.22 -9.49
N SER A 167 -12.21 2.32 -10.44
CA SER A 167 -13.44 1.57 -10.64
C SER A 167 -13.15 0.22 -11.29
N ARG A 168 -14.16 -0.64 -11.31
CA ARG A 168 -14.09 -1.96 -11.95
C ARG A 168 -15.30 -2.14 -12.84
N GLU A 169 -15.06 -2.65 -14.03
CA GLU A 169 -16.08 -2.97 -15.02
C GLU A 169 -15.88 -4.42 -15.44
N ASP A 170 -16.77 -5.31 -14.99
CA ASP A 170 -16.75 -6.76 -15.22
C ASP A 170 -15.41 -7.45 -14.94
N ASN A 171 -14.52 -7.48 -15.93
CA ASN A 171 -13.20 -8.11 -15.87
C ASN A 171 -12.04 -7.14 -16.18
N ALA A 172 -12.34 -5.86 -16.38
CA ALA A 172 -11.37 -4.79 -16.58
C ALA A 172 -11.32 -3.86 -15.37
N LEU A 173 -10.13 -3.37 -15.06
CA LEU A 173 -9.90 -2.40 -13.99
C LEU A 173 -9.61 -1.04 -14.61
N HIS A 174 -10.35 -0.03 -14.18
CA HIS A 174 -10.05 1.35 -14.52
C HIS A 174 -9.15 1.93 -13.43
N CYS A 175 -7.91 2.24 -13.81
CA CYS A 175 -6.88 2.65 -12.86
C CYS A 175 -6.17 3.94 -13.29
N LEU A 176 -5.61 4.63 -12.30
CA LEU A 176 -4.50 5.55 -12.58
C LEU A 176 -3.21 4.74 -12.50
N VAL A 177 -2.50 4.69 -13.62
CA VAL A 177 -1.24 3.96 -13.73
C VAL A 177 -0.10 4.93 -13.50
N SER A 178 0.76 4.63 -12.55
CA SER A 178 1.98 5.40 -12.32
C SER A 178 3.19 4.49 -12.28
N HIS A 179 4.30 4.96 -12.85
CA HIS A 179 5.59 4.34 -12.60
C HIS A 179 6.41 5.24 -11.68
N SER A 180 7.12 4.63 -10.73
CA SER A 180 8.18 5.32 -10.00
C SER A 180 9.49 4.97 -10.67
N ARG A 181 10.23 5.97 -11.17
CA ARG A 181 11.64 5.77 -11.52
C ARG A 181 12.42 5.65 -10.21
N GLN A 182 13.26 4.64 -10.10
CA GLN A 182 14.09 4.41 -8.91
C GLN A 182 14.90 5.68 -8.60
N GLY A 183 14.71 6.25 -7.41
CA GLY A 183 15.37 7.49 -6.98
C GLY A 183 14.55 8.79 -7.13
N SER A 184 13.32 8.74 -7.66
CA SER A 184 12.42 9.91 -7.69
C SER A 184 11.31 9.81 -6.64
N MET A 185 11.12 10.88 -5.86
CA MET A 185 10.02 11.02 -4.90
C MET A 185 8.66 11.27 -5.58
N TRP A 186 8.65 11.58 -6.88
CA TRP A 186 7.42 11.79 -7.65
C TRP A 186 7.22 10.70 -8.71
N GLY A 187 6.21 9.87 -8.47
CA GLY A 187 5.69 8.97 -9.49
C GLY A 187 5.05 9.77 -10.64
N HIS A 188 5.36 9.41 -11.88
CA HIS A 188 4.74 10.02 -13.05
C HIS A 188 3.46 9.25 -13.37
N CYS A 189 2.33 9.96 -13.35
CA CYS A 189 1.03 9.38 -13.71
C CYS A 189 0.91 9.31 -15.23
N MET A 190 0.81 8.10 -15.77
CA MET A 190 0.74 7.87 -17.21
C MET A 190 -0.52 8.47 -17.81
N ASN A 191 -1.66 8.39 -17.11
CA ASN A 191 -2.93 9.00 -17.55
C ASN A 191 -2.75 10.50 -17.85
N GLU A 192 -2.04 11.23 -16.99
CA GLU A 192 -1.79 12.66 -17.21
C GLU A 192 -0.74 12.89 -18.30
N GLU A 193 0.26 12.02 -18.42
CA GLU A 193 1.37 12.21 -19.36
C GLU A 193 0.92 12.05 -20.81
N VAL A 194 0.12 11.02 -21.09
CA VAL A 194 -0.45 10.80 -22.42
C VAL A 194 -1.31 12.01 -22.85
N LEU A 195 -2.10 12.57 -21.92
CA LEU A 195 -2.89 13.77 -22.19
C LEU A 195 -2.01 15.00 -22.45
N LYS A 196 -0.94 15.22 -21.68
CA LYS A 196 0.01 16.34 -21.88
C LYS A 196 0.74 16.28 -23.22
N LEU A 197 0.95 15.07 -23.75
CA LEU A 197 1.55 14.85 -25.04
C LEU A 197 0.54 15.00 -26.19
N GLY A 198 -0.75 15.12 -25.89
CA GLY A 198 -1.81 15.16 -26.89
C GLY A 198 -1.97 13.84 -27.62
N LEU A 199 -1.73 12.72 -26.92
CA LEU A 199 -1.84 11.35 -27.44
C LEU A 199 -3.13 10.65 -26.96
N ALA A 200 -3.97 11.36 -26.22
CA ALA A 200 -5.25 10.88 -25.73
C ALA A 200 -6.19 12.05 -25.46
N ARG A 201 -7.49 11.74 -25.35
CA ARG A 201 -8.55 12.66 -24.97
C ARG A 201 -9.04 12.36 -23.56
N THR A 202 -9.54 13.39 -22.88
CA THR A 202 -10.23 13.16 -21.60
C THR A 202 -11.56 12.48 -21.86
N ALA A 203 -11.82 11.37 -21.18
CA ALA A 203 -13.07 10.64 -21.26
C ALA A 203 -13.81 10.63 -19.91
N PRO A 204 -15.13 10.37 -19.90
CA PRO A 204 -15.87 10.10 -18.68
C PRO A 204 -15.22 8.95 -17.90
N ILE A 205 -15.12 9.10 -16.59
CA ILE A 205 -14.56 8.05 -15.72
C ILE A 205 -15.65 7.00 -15.50
N VAL A 206 -15.52 5.87 -16.19
CA VAL A 206 -16.47 4.75 -16.09
C VAL A 206 -16.56 4.25 -14.64
N GLY A 207 -17.77 3.95 -14.16
CA GLY A 207 -17.99 3.35 -12.84
C GLY A 207 -17.79 4.28 -11.63
N VAL A 208 -17.57 5.58 -11.84
CA VAL A 208 -17.58 6.59 -10.77
C VAL A 208 -18.74 7.55 -11.00
N LEU A 209 -19.54 7.80 -9.95
CA LEU A 209 -20.67 8.71 -10.04
C LEU A 209 -20.18 10.17 -10.25
N PRO A 210 -20.73 10.92 -11.24
CA PRO A 210 -20.28 12.27 -11.56
C PRO A 210 -20.30 13.26 -10.38
N ASP A 211 -21.23 13.08 -9.44
CA ASP A 211 -21.39 13.99 -8.30
C ASP A 211 -20.37 13.78 -7.17
N THR A 212 -19.51 12.77 -7.30
CA THR A 212 -18.51 12.47 -6.27
C THR A 212 -17.37 13.49 -6.30
N PRO A 213 -16.86 13.99 -5.16
CA PRO A 213 -15.71 14.91 -5.14
C PRO A 213 -14.45 14.31 -5.77
N LEU A 214 -14.31 12.98 -5.74
CA LEU A 214 -13.25 12.25 -6.40
C LEU A 214 -13.33 12.39 -7.93
N TYR A 215 -14.53 12.26 -8.51
CA TYR A 215 -14.77 12.41 -9.93
C TYR A 215 -14.29 13.79 -10.39
N TRP A 216 -14.80 14.85 -9.77
CA TRP A 216 -14.43 16.23 -10.09
C TRP A 216 -12.94 16.50 -9.95
N ARG A 217 -12.31 15.97 -8.89
CA ARG A 217 -10.86 16.14 -8.67
C ARG A 217 -10.04 15.48 -9.78
N LEU A 218 -10.39 14.26 -10.17
CA LEU A 218 -9.69 13.53 -11.23
C LEU A 218 -9.95 14.16 -12.59
N HIS A 219 -11.21 14.41 -12.91
CA HIS A 219 -11.63 15.01 -14.17
C HIS A 219 -10.98 16.38 -14.37
N LYS A 220 -10.99 17.26 -13.37
CA LYS A 220 -10.31 18.57 -13.42
C LYS A 220 -8.80 18.44 -13.66
N ARG A 221 -8.14 17.44 -13.08
CA ARG A 221 -6.71 17.20 -13.26
C ARG A 221 -6.38 16.73 -14.68
N LEU A 222 -7.14 15.76 -15.19
CA LEU A 222 -6.97 15.22 -16.54
C LEU A 222 -7.30 16.28 -17.60
N HIS A 223 -8.42 16.97 -17.45
CA HIS A 223 -8.82 18.03 -18.37
C HIS A 223 -7.81 19.19 -18.39
N LYS A 224 -7.21 19.56 -17.24
CA LYS A 224 -6.11 20.54 -17.21
C LYS A 224 -4.88 20.08 -18.01
N ALA A 225 -4.58 18.78 -18.02
CA ALA A 225 -3.49 18.21 -18.80
C ALA A 225 -3.77 18.29 -20.31
N GLU A 226 -5.00 17.98 -20.70
CA GLU A 226 -5.49 18.09 -22.08
C GLU A 226 -5.45 19.54 -22.59
N LEU A 227 -6.02 20.49 -21.85
CA LEU A 227 -5.96 21.93 -22.20
C LEU A 227 -4.51 22.44 -22.34
N LYS A 228 -3.57 21.85 -21.60
CA LYS A 228 -2.15 22.20 -21.71
C LYS A 228 -1.53 21.65 -22.99
N ALA A 229 -1.98 20.50 -23.49
CA ALA A 229 -1.54 19.94 -24.75
C ALA A 229 -2.14 20.72 -25.94
N GLU A 230 -3.42 21.08 -25.84
CA GLU A 230 -4.13 21.92 -26.81
C GLU A 230 -3.45 23.28 -26.97
N LYS A 231 -3.22 24.01 -25.87
CA LYS A 231 -2.49 25.29 -25.89
C LYS A 231 -1.08 25.20 -26.46
N LYS A 232 -0.47 24.03 -26.44
CA LYS A 232 0.88 23.78 -26.97
C LYS A 232 0.86 23.18 -28.38
N GLY A 233 -0.31 22.92 -28.96
CA GLY A 233 -0.46 22.27 -30.27
C GLY A 233 0.27 20.94 -30.36
N ARG A 234 0.16 20.08 -29.34
CA ARG A 234 0.89 18.79 -29.27
C ARG A 234 0.04 17.61 -29.71
N GLY A 235 0.68 16.60 -30.31
CA GLY A 235 0.03 15.36 -30.73
C GLY A 235 -1.08 15.62 -31.73
N PHE A 236 -2.29 15.08 -31.48
CA PHE A 236 -3.44 15.31 -32.37
C PHE A 236 -3.96 16.75 -32.33
N TRP A 237 -3.59 17.56 -31.33
CA TRP A 237 -3.92 18.99 -31.27
C TRP A 237 -2.98 19.87 -32.09
N ARG A 238 -2.01 19.27 -32.78
CA ARG A 238 -1.13 20.00 -33.68
C ARG A 238 -1.95 20.45 -34.89
N GLU A 239 -2.44 21.67 -34.83
CA GLU A 239 -2.86 22.39 -36.03
C GLU A 239 -1.67 22.37 -36.99
N GLU A 240 -1.88 21.96 -38.25
CA GLU A 240 -0.90 22.18 -39.31
C GLU A 240 -0.60 23.66 -39.29
N SER A 241 0.52 24.03 -38.67
CA SER A 241 0.77 25.41 -38.33
C SER A 241 0.66 26.21 -39.61
N LEU A 242 -0.01 27.36 -39.54
CA LEU A 242 -0.10 28.26 -40.70
C LEU A 242 1.30 28.52 -41.28
N TRP A 243 2.34 28.42 -40.45
CA TRP A 243 3.76 28.43 -40.81
C TRP A 243 4.27 27.22 -41.59
N GLU A 244 3.82 26.00 -41.30
CA GLU A 244 4.10 24.80 -42.11
C GLU A 244 3.35 24.85 -43.46
N ARG A 245 2.13 25.40 -43.48
CA ARG A 245 1.38 25.64 -44.74
C ARG A 245 2.01 26.74 -45.57
N THR A 246 2.35 27.88 -44.98
CA THR A 246 3.02 28.97 -45.70
C THR A 246 4.44 28.60 -46.09
N SER A 247 5.21 27.90 -45.26
CA SER A 247 6.56 27.44 -45.64
C SER A 247 6.53 26.38 -46.74
N LYS A 248 5.55 25.45 -46.75
CA LYS A 248 5.32 24.58 -47.91
C LYS A 248 4.95 25.39 -49.15
N ALA A 249 3.99 26.31 -49.06
CA ALA A 249 3.57 27.14 -50.18
C ALA A 249 4.70 28.03 -50.73
N VAL A 250 5.51 28.62 -49.85
CA VAL A 250 6.67 29.44 -50.20
C VAL A 250 7.78 28.57 -50.82
N ARG A 251 8.04 27.37 -50.28
CA ARG A 251 9.03 26.43 -50.82
C ARG A 251 8.63 25.81 -52.16
N ASP A 252 7.33 25.64 -52.39
CA ASP A 252 6.74 25.19 -53.66
C ASP A 252 6.55 26.34 -54.66
N SER A 253 6.79 27.58 -54.26
CA SER A 253 6.78 28.71 -55.18
C SER A 253 7.90 28.57 -56.22
N SER A 254 7.56 28.88 -57.47
CA SER A 254 8.46 28.83 -58.62
C SER A 254 9.73 29.66 -58.42
N ILE A 255 9.65 30.74 -57.64
CA ILE A 255 10.74 31.68 -57.36
C ILE A 255 11.85 31.00 -56.55
N ILE A 256 11.52 30.20 -55.53
CA ILE A 256 12.52 29.50 -54.71
C ILE A 256 13.15 28.34 -55.49
N ARG A 257 12.37 27.65 -56.34
CA ARG A 257 12.92 26.66 -57.28
C ARG A 257 13.92 27.30 -58.23
N LEU A 258 13.57 28.46 -58.81
CA LEU A 258 14.43 29.20 -59.73
C LEU A 258 15.72 29.65 -59.06
N MET A 259 15.65 30.23 -57.85
CA MET A 259 16.83 30.61 -57.08
C MET A 259 17.73 29.43 -56.75
N LYS A 260 17.17 28.27 -56.37
CA LYS A 260 17.96 27.04 -56.13
C LYS A 260 18.68 26.55 -57.39
N THR A 261 18.07 26.66 -58.57
CA THR A 261 18.73 26.31 -59.84
C THR A 261 19.86 27.27 -60.23
N ILE A 262 19.71 28.56 -59.91
CA ILE A 262 20.74 29.57 -60.21
C ILE A 262 21.95 29.37 -59.28
N PHE A 263 21.70 29.13 -57.99
CA PHE A 263 22.77 28.91 -57.00
C PHE A 263 23.53 27.58 -57.16
N LYS A 264 22.96 26.59 -57.87
CA LYS A 264 23.61 25.30 -58.16
C LYS A 264 24.45 25.31 -59.45
N ARG A 265 24.42 26.40 -60.21
CA ARG A 265 25.09 26.57 -61.51
C ARG A 265 26.31 27.51 -61.47
N SER A 266 26.61 28.09 -60.30
CA SER A 266 27.87 28.79 -59.99
C SER A 266 28.78 27.88 -59.18
#